data_AF-A0A7X1YCM5-F1
#
_entry.id   AF-A0A7X1YCM5-F1
#
_cell.length_a   1.000
_cell.length_b   1.000
_cell.length_c   1.000
_cell.angle_alpha   90.00
_cell.angle_beta   90.00
_cell.angle_gamma   90.00
#
_symmetry.space_group_name_H-M   'P 1'
#
loop_
_entity.id
_entity.type
_entity.pdbx_description
1 polymer ?
#
loop_
_entity_poly.entity_id
_entity_poly.type
_entity_poly.pdbx_seq_one_letter_code
_entity_poly.pdbx_strand_id
1 'polypeptide(L)'
;MTDIDARLRDDVHLLGELLGNTIRDQYGDAFLAKIERIRQGAKDDRHGTPGEELSAILDALSDNEVLPVARAFNQFLNLANIAEQYQLIHRRGDDQPQPFESQVLPTLLNRLLAEGHDAHSLAQQLSGLEIELVLTAHPTEVTRRTLIQKYDAIAEQLAAQDHRDLTLAEKLRIEERLQRLIAEAWHTEEIRRTRPTPVDEAKWGFAVIEHSLWQALPNMLRTADAALHEATGLHLPLDSAPIRFASWMGGDRDGNPNVTATVTREVLLLARWMAADLYLRDIDKLAADLSMQQATDELLAVAGESAEPYRAVLKQLRERLRITRAWAQSALHSAQPAPEGVLSDNQDLLAPLKLCYTSLHACGMGVIADGPLLDCLRRAVTFGLFLVRLDVRQDAARHTSAMTEITDYLGLGRYEDWDEDARLIFLMRELNNRRPLLPGYFKPAAETAEVLATCREVAAAPGASLGSYVISMAGAASDVLAVQLLLKEAGLERPMRVVPLFETLADLDNAGPVIERLLLLPGYRARLHGPQEVMIGYSDSAKDAGTTAAAWAQYRAQENLVNICREQHVDLLLFHGRGGTVGRGGGPVHDLLLRDGCQHWSVDVLAPDHQA
;
A
#
# COMPACT_ATOMS: atom_id res chain seq x y z
N MET A 1 10.26 0.60 32.91
CA MET A 1 9.35 1.68 32.49
C MET A 1 10.23 2.76 31.92
N THR A 2 10.28 2.88 30.60
CA THR A 2 10.88 4.03 29.92
C THR A 2 10.18 5.28 30.43
N ASP A 3 10.95 6.27 30.89
CA ASP A 3 10.39 7.54 31.36
C ASP A 3 9.68 8.19 30.17
N ILE A 4 8.35 8.32 30.24
CA ILE A 4 7.55 8.92 29.17
C ILE A 4 8.05 10.36 29.00
N ASP A 5 8.39 10.76 27.77
CA ASP A 5 8.90 12.10 27.45
C ASP A 5 8.00 13.19 28.05
N ALA A 6 8.61 14.17 28.72
CA ALA A 6 7.88 15.28 29.34
C ALA A 6 7.05 16.07 28.33
N ARG A 7 7.55 16.23 27.10
CA ARG A 7 6.84 16.93 26.02
C ARG A 7 5.56 16.21 25.61
N LEU A 8 5.64 14.89 25.45
CA LEU A 8 4.47 14.07 25.14
C LEU A 8 3.40 14.19 26.24
N ARG A 9 3.82 14.24 27.52
CA ARG A 9 2.87 14.45 28.62
C ARG A 9 2.21 15.82 28.53
N ASP A 10 2.95 16.87 28.20
CA ASP A 10 2.45 18.23 28.07
C ASP A 10 1.44 18.35 26.92
N ASP A 11 1.74 17.79 25.75
CA ASP A 11 0.83 17.80 24.59
C ASP A 11 -0.45 17.01 24.87
N VAL A 12 -0.34 15.81 25.44
CA VAL A 12 -1.52 15.01 25.86
C VAL A 12 -2.37 15.76 26.89
N HIS A 13 -1.72 16.46 27.83
CA HIS A 13 -2.42 17.27 28.83
C HIS A 13 -3.16 18.44 28.18
N LEU A 14 -2.50 19.19 27.30
CA LEU A 14 -3.09 20.32 26.58
C LEU A 14 -4.30 19.88 25.78
N LEU A 15 -4.16 18.88 24.90
CA LEU A 15 -5.26 18.39 24.08
C LEU A 15 -6.42 17.86 24.92
N GLY A 16 -6.10 17.17 26.03
CA GLY A 16 -7.10 16.69 26.98
C GLY A 16 -7.85 17.81 27.69
N GLU A 17 -7.17 18.89 28.07
CA GLU A 17 -7.78 20.09 28.67
C GLU A 17 -8.72 20.79 27.69
N LEU A 18 -8.27 21.00 26.45
CA LEU A 18 -9.08 21.63 25.40
C LEU A 18 -10.34 20.82 25.08
N LEU A 19 -10.23 19.49 25.01
CA LEU A 19 -11.38 18.59 24.87
C LEU A 19 -12.31 18.66 26.10
N GLY A 20 -11.74 18.67 27.30
CA GLY A 20 -12.50 18.83 28.54
C GLY A 20 -13.29 20.14 28.56
N ASN A 21 -12.71 21.24 28.07
CA ASN A 21 -13.38 22.53 27.93
C ASN A 21 -14.56 22.42 26.94
N THR A 22 -14.36 21.80 25.78
CA THR A 22 -15.46 21.56 24.81
C THR A 22 -16.60 20.74 25.41
N ILE A 23 -16.28 19.67 26.14
CA ILE A 23 -17.29 18.81 26.78
C ILE A 23 -18.05 19.59 27.87
N ARG A 24 -17.34 20.41 28.65
CA ARG A 24 -17.94 21.28 29.67
C ARG A 24 -18.92 22.27 29.05
N ASP A 25 -18.56 22.90 27.94
CA ASP A 25 -19.41 23.88 27.27
C ASP A 25 -20.72 23.26 26.74
N GLN A 26 -20.68 22.00 26.28
CA GLN A 26 -21.87 21.32 25.78
C GLN A 26 -22.74 20.67 26.87
N TYR A 27 -22.11 19.94 27.81
CA TYR A 27 -22.82 19.06 28.75
C TYR A 27 -22.73 19.52 30.22
N GLY A 28 -21.99 20.59 30.50
CA GLY A 28 -21.82 21.16 31.83
C GLY A 28 -20.78 20.45 32.71
N ASP A 29 -20.43 21.09 33.82
CA ASP A 29 -19.40 20.62 34.75
C ASP A 29 -19.68 19.24 35.36
N ALA A 30 -20.95 18.95 35.65
CA ALA A 30 -21.34 17.69 36.27
C ALA A 30 -21.03 16.48 35.37
N PHE A 31 -21.16 16.64 34.05
CA PHE A 31 -20.88 15.59 33.08
C PHE A 31 -19.37 15.37 32.92
N LEU A 32 -18.59 16.44 32.81
CA LEU A 32 -17.12 16.34 32.79
C LEU A 32 -16.58 15.67 34.07
N ALA A 33 -17.09 16.06 35.24
CA ALA A 33 -16.74 15.44 36.51
C ALA A 33 -17.13 13.96 36.58
N LYS A 34 -18.12 13.51 35.81
CA LYS A 34 -18.48 12.09 35.68
C LYS A 34 -17.42 11.35 34.83
N ILE A 35 -17.00 11.91 33.70
CA ILE A 35 -15.94 11.33 32.86
C ILE A 35 -14.63 11.21 33.63
N GLU A 36 -14.23 12.24 34.36
CA GLU A 36 -13.02 12.22 35.19
C GLU A 36 -13.06 11.15 36.30
N ARG A 37 -14.23 10.96 36.93
CA ARG A 37 -14.44 9.88 37.90
C ARG A 37 -14.29 8.50 37.26
N ILE A 38 -14.82 8.28 36.06
CA ILE A 38 -14.66 7.02 35.32
C ILE A 38 -13.17 6.79 34.99
N ARG A 39 -12.45 7.82 34.52
CA ARG A 39 -11.01 7.75 34.22
C ARG A 39 -10.18 7.40 35.46
N GLN A 40 -10.45 8.06 36.58
CA GLN A 40 -9.74 7.84 37.84
C GLN A 40 -10.03 6.44 38.39
N GLY A 41 -11.30 6.02 38.40
CA GLY A 41 -11.69 4.67 38.83
C GLY A 41 -11.02 3.56 38.01
N ALA A 42 -10.93 3.72 36.68
CA ALA A 42 -10.23 2.76 35.81
C ALA A 42 -8.71 2.70 36.10
N LYS A 43 -8.10 3.82 36.48
CA LYS A 43 -6.69 3.88 36.87
C LYS A 43 -6.46 3.19 38.21
N ASP A 44 -7.32 3.43 39.20
CA ASP A 44 -7.18 2.88 40.55
C ASP A 44 -7.42 1.36 40.58
N ASP A 45 -8.36 0.85 39.77
CA ASP A 45 -8.63 -0.58 39.59
C ASP A 45 -7.42 -1.31 38.99
N ARG A 46 -6.75 -0.72 37.99
CA ARG A 46 -5.49 -1.23 37.43
C ARG A 46 -4.35 -1.32 38.45
N HIS A 47 -4.38 -0.46 39.49
CA HIS A 47 -3.40 -0.45 40.58
C HIS A 47 -3.80 -1.34 41.78
N GLY A 48 -4.89 -2.10 41.67
CA GLY A 48 -5.28 -3.12 42.66
C GLY A 48 -6.19 -2.61 43.80
N THR A 49 -6.80 -1.43 43.65
CA THR A 49 -7.85 -0.96 44.56
C THR A 49 -9.21 -1.39 43.99
N PRO A 50 -10.03 -2.20 44.69
CA PRO A 50 -11.22 -2.80 44.10
C PRO A 50 -12.20 -1.76 43.52
N GLY A 51 -12.48 -1.85 42.21
CA GLY A 51 -13.36 -0.95 41.45
C GLY A 51 -14.87 -1.09 41.67
N GLU A 52 -15.35 -1.38 42.88
CA GLU A 52 -16.81 -1.38 43.17
C GLU A 52 -17.46 -0.02 42.80
N GLU A 53 -16.70 1.06 42.90
CA GLU A 53 -17.12 2.41 42.53
C GLU A 53 -17.25 2.61 41.01
N LEU A 54 -16.39 1.98 40.20
CA LEU A 54 -16.41 2.11 38.73
C LEU A 54 -17.62 1.40 38.12
N SER A 55 -17.88 0.15 38.53
CA SER A 55 -19.06 -0.59 38.03
C SER A 55 -20.35 0.15 38.36
N ALA A 56 -20.48 0.64 39.60
CA ALA A 56 -21.65 1.41 40.02
C ALA A 56 -21.85 2.70 39.21
N ILE A 57 -20.76 3.42 38.86
CA ILE A 57 -20.85 4.61 38.00
C ILE A 57 -21.30 4.24 36.59
N LEU A 58 -20.79 3.15 36.02
CA LEU A 58 -21.15 2.69 34.67
C LEU A 58 -22.60 2.19 34.61
N ASP A 59 -23.04 1.42 35.60
CA ASP A 59 -24.42 0.92 35.71
C ASP A 59 -25.44 2.04 35.94
N ALA A 60 -25.01 3.16 36.49
CA ALA A 60 -25.84 4.35 36.71
C ALA A 60 -25.91 5.31 35.50
N LEU A 61 -25.22 5.01 34.39
CA LEU A 61 -25.31 5.81 33.16
C LEU A 61 -26.69 5.65 32.53
N SER A 62 -27.33 6.77 32.20
CA SER A 62 -28.56 6.73 31.40
C SER A 62 -28.25 6.46 29.92
N ASP A 63 -29.22 5.92 29.17
CA ASP A 63 -29.06 5.62 27.73
C ASP A 63 -28.57 6.84 26.91
N ASN A 64 -28.96 8.05 27.30
CA ASN A 64 -28.56 9.29 26.65
C ASN A 64 -27.11 9.72 26.98
N GLU A 65 -26.52 9.16 28.03
CA GLU A 65 -25.15 9.46 28.47
C GLU A 65 -24.14 8.44 27.94
N VAL A 66 -24.55 7.21 27.63
CA VAL A 66 -23.66 6.14 27.14
C VAL A 66 -22.88 6.58 25.91
N LEU A 67 -23.56 7.12 24.90
CA LEU A 67 -22.91 7.53 23.66
C LEU A 67 -21.94 8.72 23.88
N PRO A 68 -22.33 9.83 24.54
CA PRO A 68 -21.40 10.92 24.86
C PRO A 68 -20.18 10.48 25.68
N VAL A 69 -20.35 9.58 26.66
CA VAL A 69 -19.23 9.04 27.45
C VAL A 69 -18.28 8.21 26.58
N ALA A 70 -18.82 7.30 25.77
CA ALA A 70 -18.01 6.49 24.86
C ALA A 70 -17.23 7.35 23.86
N ARG A 71 -17.88 8.40 23.31
CA ARG A 71 -17.24 9.36 22.41
C ARG A 71 -16.14 10.17 23.11
N ALA A 72 -16.34 10.58 24.36
CA ALA A 72 -15.32 11.31 25.11
C ALA A 72 -14.03 10.49 25.23
N PHE A 73 -14.13 9.23 25.67
CA PHE A 73 -12.96 8.36 25.78
C PHE A 73 -12.32 8.03 24.43
N ASN A 74 -13.12 7.86 23.38
CA ASN A 74 -12.60 7.68 22.03
C ASN A 74 -11.78 8.91 21.58
N GLN A 75 -12.29 10.12 21.80
CA GLN A 75 -11.57 11.34 21.43
C GLN A 75 -10.33 11.60 22.29
N PHE A 76 -10.36 11.29 23.60
CA PHE A 76 -9.15 11.33 24.43
C PHE A 76 -8.07 10.39 23.87
N LEU A 77 -8.44 9.18 23.45
CA LEU A 77 -7.51 8.23 22.84
C LEU A 77 -6.97 8.74 21.50
N ASN A 78 -7.83 9.25 20.62
CA ASN A 78 -7.40 9.79 19.32
C ASN A 78 -6.42 10.97 19.50
N LEU A 79 -6.71 11.90 20.41
CA LEU A 79 -5.83 13.03 20.69
C LEU A 79 -4.50 12.58 21.31
N ALA A 80 -4.52 11.57 22.18
CA ALA A 80 -3.30 10.99 22.72
C ALA A 80 -2.44 10.32 21.64
N ASN A 81 -3.07 9.59 20.72
CA ASN A 81 -2.38 8.98 19.58
C ASN A 81 -1.76 10.05 18.65
N ILE A 82 -2.47 11.14 18.37
CA ILE A 82 -1.95 12.26 17.57
C ILE A 82 -0.72 12.89 18.24
N ALA A 83 -0.76 13.09 19.56
CA ALA A 83 0.40 13.61 20.30
C ALA A 83 1.58 12.62 20.28
N GLU A 84 1.32 11.31 20.45
CA GLU A 84 2.35 10.27 20.37
C GLU A 84 3.00 10.21 18.99
N GLN A 85 2.20 10.26 17.92
CA GLN A 85 2.67 10.28 16.54
C GLN A 85 3.48 11.54 16.24
N TYR A 86 2.99 12.71 16.65
CA TYR A 86 3.72 13.95 16.50
C TYR A 86 5.08 13.88 17.21
N GLN A 87 5.15 13.30 18.41
CA GLN A 87 6.40 13.16 19.15
C GLN A 87 7.43 12.27 18.42
N LEU A 88 7.01 11.33 17.57
CA LEU A 88 7.95 10.54 16.77
C LEU A 88 8.63 11.38 15.68
N ILE A 89 7.91 12.34 15.11
CA ILE A 89 8.35 13.15 13.95
C ILE A 89 8.75 14.60 14.31
N HIS A 90 8.67 14.96 15.59
CA HIS A 90 8.92 16.33 16.04
C HIS A 90 10.31 16.83 15.66
N ARG A 91 10.44 18.16 15.61
CA ARG A 91 11.71 18.81 15.30
C ARG A 91 12.70 18.62 16.44
N ARG A 92 13.74 17.84 16.18
CA ARG A 92 14.89 17.69 17.09
C ARG A 92 15.91 18.80 16.87
N GLY A 93 16.48 19.32 17.95
CA GLY A 93 17.62 20.24 17.89
C GLY A 93 18.93 19.52 17.57
N ASP A 94 19.96 20.26 17.14
CA ASP A 94 21.29 19.72 16.84
C ASP A 94 21.96 19.08 18.09
N ASP A 95 21.48 19.42 19.28
CA ASP A 95 21.92 18.89 20.57
C ASP A 95 21.30 17.53 20.93
N GLN A 96 20.32 17.06 20.17
CA GLN A 96 19.63 15.79 20.39
C GLN A 96 20.13 14.70 19.43
N PRO A 97 20.13 13.42 19.85
CA PRO A 97 20.48 12.34 18.95
C PRO A 97 19.51 12.29 17.77
N GLN A 98 20.07 12.16 16.56
CA GLN A 98 19.26 11.99 15.37
C GLN A 98 18.38 10.73 15.49
N PRO A 99 17.21 10.70 14.83
CA PRO A 99 16.37 9.52 14.77
C PRO A 99 17.14 8.31 14.25
N PHE A 100 16.84 7.13 14.80
CA PHE A 100 17.47 5.87 14.40
C PHE A 100 17.33 5.67 12.89
N GLU A 101 16.14 5.92 12.36
CA GLU A 101 15.75 5.77 10.95
C GLU A 101 16.67 6.55 10.00
N SER A 102 17.16 7.72 10.41
CA SER A 102 18.07 8.54 9.61
C SER A 102 19.51 7.98 9.58
N GLN A 103 19.88 7.16 10.56
CA GLN A 103 21.24 6.62 10.70
C GLN A 103 21.38 5.19 10.17
N VAL A 104 20.28 4.44 10.00
CA VAL A 104 20.31 3.01 9.63
C VAL A 104 21.09 2.79 8.34
N LEU A 105 20.69 3.44 7.25
CA LEU A 105 21.29 3.20 5.94
C LEU A 105 22.75 3.67 5.85
N PRO A 106 23.12 4.91 6.29
CA PRO A 106 24.52 5.32 6.32
C PRO A 106 25.40 4.39 7.16
N THR A 107 24.93 3.97 8.34
CA THR A 107 25.68 3.06 9.22
C THR A 107 25.87 1.70 8.59
N LEU A 108 24.84 1.16 7.94
CA LEU A 108 24.91 -0.11 7.22
C LEU A 108 25.91 -0.06 6.07
N LEU A 109 25.84 0.96 5.21
CA LEU A 109 26.74 1.11 4.07
C LEU A 109 28.20 1.22 4.53
N ASN A 110 28.47 2.05 5.54
CA ASN A 110 29.81 2.20 6.10
C ASN A 110 30.34 0.90 6.72
N ARG A 111 29.48 0.13 7.40
CA ARG A 111 29.85 -1.19 7.93
C ARG A 111 30.21 -2.18 6.82
N LEU A 112 29.39 -2.26 5.77
CA LEU A 112 29.64 -3.18 4.65
C LEU A 112 30.92 -2.81 3.89
N LEU A 113 31.19 -1.52 3.69
CA LEU A 113 32.46 -1.06 3.11
C LEU A 113 33.66 -1.43 3.99
N ALA A 114 33.55 -1.27 5.31
CA ALA A 114 34.59 -1.63 6.26
C ALA A 114 34.86 -3.15 6.30
N GLU A 115 33.83 -3.97 6.05
CA GLU A 115 33.93 -5.43 5.90
C GLU A 115 34.50 -5.87 4.54
N GLY A 116 34.75 -4.93 3.62
CA GLY A 116 35.42 -5.18 2.34
C GLY A 116 34.48 -5.39 1.14
N HIS A 117 33.19 -5.07 1.28
CA HIS A 117 32.27 -5.08 0.14
C HIS A 117 32.56 -3.92 -0.83
N ASP A 118 32.49 -4.19 -2.13
CA ASP A 118 32.77 -3.21 -3.18
C ASP A 118 31.66 -2.16 -3.32
N ALA A 119 32.05 -0.89 -3.51
CA ALA A 119 31.13 0.23 -3.60
C ALA A 119 30.18 0.16 -4.81
N HIS A 120 30.66 -0.30 -5.97
CA HIS A 120 29.81 -0.45 -7.16
C HIS A 120 28.80 -1.59 -6.97
N SER A 121 29.24 -2.70 -6.36
CA SER A 121 28.34 -3.80 -5.99
C SER A 121 27.25 -3.33 -5.04
N LEU A 122 27.57 -2.54 -4.00
CA LEU A 122 26.58 -2.01 -3.06
C LEU A 122 25.56 -1.09 -3.74
N ALA A 123 26.03 -0.18 -4.60
CA ALA A 123 25.16 0.70 -5.36
C ALA A 123 24.23 -0.09 -6.31
N GLN A 124 24.75 -1.12 -6.96
CA GLN A 124 23.95 -2.00 -7.82
C GLN A 124 22.89 -2.76 -7.02
N GLN A 125 23.24 -3.28 -5.84
CA GLN A 125 22.28 -3.97 -4.96
C GLN A 125 21.16 -3.04 -4.48
N LEU A 126 21.51 -1.82 -4.05
CA LEU A 126 20.49 -0.85 -3.61
C LEU A 126 19.59 -0.40 -4.77
N SER A 127 20.16 -0.25 -5.97
CA SER A 127 19.40 0.13 -7.18
C SER A 127 18.46 -0.98 -7.66
N GLY A 128 18.85 -2.25 -7.47
CA GLY A 128 18.08 -3.43 -7.84
C GLY A 128 17.12 -3.96 -6.77
N LEU A 129 17.06 -3.30 -5.60
CA LEU A 129 16.14 -3.66 -4.53
C LEU A 129 14.69 -3.57 -5.03
N GLU A 130 13.83 -4.48 -4.60
CA GLU A 130 12.39 -4.39 -4.85
C GLU A 130 11.64 -4.70 -3.55
N ILE A 131 11.07 -3.65 -2.95
CA ILE A 131 10.18 -3.73 -1.79
C ILE A 131 8.79 -3.33 -2.27
N GLU A 132 7.84 -4.26 -2.22
CA GLU A 132 6.44 -3.97 -2.52
C GLU A 132 5.60 -3.88 -1.24
N LEU A 133 4.99 -2.72 -1.03
CA LEU A 133 4.06 -2.46 0.08
C LEU A 133 2.62 -2.57 -0.44
N VAL A 134 1.90 -3.58 0.03
CA VAL A 134 0.54 -3.90 -0.44
C VAL A 134 -0.48 -3.25 0.49
N LEU A 135 -1.13 -2.19 0.01
CA LEU A 135 -2.14 -1.43 0.74
C LEU A 135 -3.45 -2.19 0.85
N THR A 136 -3.90 -2.42 2.07
CA THR A 136 -5.07 -3.25 2.37
C THR A 136 -6.15 -2.44 3.13
N ALA A 137 -7.43 -2.74 2.91
CA ALA A 137 -8.55 -2.00 3.51
C ALA A 137 -8.55 -2.08 5.04
N HIS A 138 -8.84 -0.98 5.74
CA HIS A 138 -8.86 -0.97 7.19
C HIS A 138 -10.19 -1.57 7.73
N PRO A 139 -10.15 -2.70 8.48
CA PRO A 139 -11.34 -3.51 8.79
C PRO A 139 -12.35 -2.84 9.72
N THR A 140 -11.94 -1.80 10.45
CA THR A 140 -12.78 -1.06 11.42
C THR A 140 -12.77 0.44 11.17
N GLU A 141 -12.51 0.90 9.95
CA GLU A 141 -12.41 2.34 9.69
C GLU A 141 -13.78 3.03 9.72
N VAL A 142 -14.17 3.41 10.93
CA VAL A 142 -15.38 4.16 11.22
C VAL A 142 -15.17 5.65 10.92
N THR A 143 -13.92 6.13 10.98
CA THR A 143 -13.56 7.54 10.84
C THR A 143 -13.82 8.05 9.43
N ARG A 144 -14.35 9.28 9.36
CA ARG A 144 -14.67 9.96 8.09
C ARG A 144 -13.46 10.77 7.64
N ARG A 145 -13.29 10.95 6.32
CA ARG A 145 -12.27 11.85 5.73
C ARG A 145 -12.23 13.24 6.40
N THR A 146 -13.39 13.75 6.79
CA THR A 146 -13.53 15.04 7.47
C THR A 146 -12.87 15.09 8.84
N LEU A 147 -12.80 13.97 9.57
CA LEU A 147 -12.12 13.88 10.87
C LEU A 147 -10.62 13.73 10.70
N ILE A 148 -10.20 12.91 9.72
CA ILE A 148 -8.80 12.77 9.33
C ILE A 148 -8.17 14.15 9.06
N GLN A 149 -8.80 14.97 8.22
CA GLN A 149 -8.30 16.32 7.92
C GLN A 149 -8.20 17.22 9.16
N LYS A 150 -9.04 16.99 10.18
CA LYS A 150 -8.95 17.73 11.45
C LYS A 150 -7.80 17.21 12.30
N TYR A 151 -7.54 15.91 12.30
CA TYR A 151 -6.42 15.31 13.00
C TYR A 151 -5.08 15.76 12.40
N ASP A 152 -4.95 15.78 11.07
CA ASP A 152 -3.78 16.34 10.39
C ASP A 152 -3.57 17.82 10.78
N ALA A 153 -4.65 18.62 10.77
CA ALA A 153 -4.58 20.02 11.17
C ALA A 153 -4.22 20.21 12.65
N ILE A 154 -4.60 19.29 13.55
CA ILE A 154 -4.19 19.31 14.96
C ILE A 154 -2.68 19.03 15.05
N ALA A 155 -2.18 18.01 14.35
CA ALA A 155 -0.75 17.71 14.30
C ALA A 155 0.07 18.90 13.75
N GLU A 156 -0.42 19.59 12.72
CA GLU A 156 0.19 20.81 12.20
C GLU A 156 0.24 21.95 13.25
N GLN A 157 -0.78 22.07 14.11
CA GLN A 157 -0.75 23.05 15.20
C GLN A 157 0.24 22.67 16.30
N LEU A 158 0.37 21.38 16.64
CA LEU A 158 1.43 20.91 17.55
C LEU A 158 2.82 21.20 16.97
N ALA A 159 3.00 20.97 15.67
CA ALA A 159 4.22 21.33 14.94
C ALA A 159 4.51 22.83 15.00
N ALA A 160 3.50 23.66 14.78
CA ALA A 160 3.63 25.11 14.90
C ALA A 160 4.01 25.54 16.32
N GLN A 161 3.51 24.85 17.36
CA GLN A 161 3.75 25.16 18.77
C GLN A 161 5.17 24.83 19.26
N ASP A 162 5.86 23.86 18.65
CA ASP A 162 7.23 23.46 19.04
C ASP A 162 8.30 24.49 18.62
N HIS A 163 7.91 25.54 17.91
CA HIS A 163 8.77 26.68 17.62
C HIS A 163 9.18 27.44 18.90
N ARG A 164 10.49 27.58 19.13
CA ARG A 164 11.04 28.26 20.33
C ARG A 164 10.92 29.78 20.29
N ASP A 165 10.67 30.35 19.11
CA ASP A 165 10.69 31.78 18.80
C ASP A 165 9.30 32.42 18.72
N LEU A 166 8.24 31.71 19.12
CA LEU A 166 6.87 32.21 19.08
C LEU A 166 6.62 33.35 20.08
N THR A 167 5.99 34.40 19.59
CA THR A 167 5.41 35.47 20.42
C THR A 167 4.20 34.97 21.21
N LEU A 168 3.84 35.66 22.30
CA LEU A 168 2.63 35.32 23.08
C LEU A 168 1.36 35.32 22.22
N ALA A 169 1.23 36.28 21.30
CA ALA A 169 0.07 36.37 20.41
C ALA A 169 0.00 35.20 19.42
N GLU A 170 1.14 34.67 18.96
CA GLU A 170 1.18 33.48 18.11
C GLU A 170 0.78 32.23 18.87
N LYS A 171 1.30 32.04 20.09
CA LYS A 171 0.92 30.92 20.96
C LYS A 171 -0.58 30.89 21.22
N LEU A 172 -1.17 32.03 21.59
CA LEU A 172 -2.61 32.14 21.81
C LEU A 172 -3.42 31.81 20.53
N ARG A 173 -2.97 32.26 19.35
CA ARG A 173 -3.64 31.92 18.09
C ARG A 173 -3.60 30.43 17.75
N ILE A 174 -2.48 29.75 18.06
CA ILE A 174 -2.33 28.30 17.87
C ILE A 174 -3.28 27.56 18.81
N GLU A 175 -3.32 27.94 20.09
CA GLU A 175 -4.22 27.36 21.08
C GLU A 175 -5.70 27.57 20.72
N GLU A 176 -6.09 28.78 20.29
CA GLU A 176 -7.44 29.06 19.78
C GLU A 176 -7.78 28.24 18.53
N ARG A 177 -6.80 27.94 17.68
CA ARG A 177 -7.00 27.08 16.51
C ARG A 177 -7.16 25.62 16.94
N LEU A 178 -6.35 25.12 17.87
CA LEU A 178 -6.50 23.79 18.46
C LEU A 178 -7.88 23.62 19.10
N GLN A 179 -8.31 24.55 19.95
CA GLN A 179 -9.63 24.52 20.59
C GLN A 179 -10.76 24.43 19.55
N ARG A 180 -10.68 25.19 18.44
CA ARG A 180 -11.66 25.11 17.35
C ARG A 180 -11.64 23.75 16.65
N LEU A 181 -10.46 23.22 16.32
CA LEU A 181 -10.34 21.93 15.64
C LEU A 181 -10.88 20.78 16.49
N ILE A 182 -10.58 20.79 17.79
CA ILE A 182 -11.09 19.81 18.76
C ILE A 182 -12.62 19.93 18.88
N ALA A 183 -13.15 21.14 19.01
CA ALA A 183 -14.59 21.36 19.04
C ALA A 183 -15.29 20.90 17.74
N GLU A 184 -14.69 21.19 16.58
CA GLU A 184 -15.18 20.71 15.29
C GLU A 184 -15.18 19.18 15.21
N ALA A 185 -14.13 18.50 15.70
CA ALA A 185 -14.06 17.05 15.74
C ALA A 185 -15.13 16.46 16.67
N TRP A 186 -15.30 17.05 17.86
CA TRP A 186 -16.30 16.66 18.85
C TRP A 186 -17.75 16.80 18.35
N HIS A 187 -18.05 17.86 17.61
CA HIS A 187 -19.39 18.07 17.05
C HIS A 187 -19.61 17.36 15.70
N THR A 188 -18.60 16.69 15.14
CA THR A 188 -18.72 15.90 13.92
C THR A 188 -19.10 14.45 14.25
N GLU A 189 -20.10 13.91 13.55
CA GLU A 189 -20.51 12.50 13.72
C GLU A 189 -19.41 11.56 13.20
N GLU A 190 -18.75 10.85 14.12
CA GLU A 190 -17.70 9.87 13.81
C GLU A 190 -18.26 8.62 13.14
N ILE A 191 -19.39 8.10 13.66
CA ILE A 191 -19.92 6.81 13.23
C ILE A 191 -20.56 6.94 11.85
N ARG A 192 -20.10 6.14 10.89
CA ARG A 192 -20.77 5.97 9.60
C ARG A 192 -22.09 5.23 9.79
N ARG A 193 -23.16 5.77 9.21
CA ARG A 193 -24.48 5.11 9.22
C ARG A 193 -24.59 3.97 8.22
N THR A 194 -23.74 3.97 7.20
CA THR A 194 -23.68 2.96 6.13
C THR A 194 -22.29 2.39 6.03
N ARG A 195 -22.18 1.06 5.84
CA ARG A 195 -20.91 0.39 5.57
C ARG A 195 -20.29 0.98 4.29
N PRO A 196 -18.97 1.25 4.25
CA PRO A 196 -18.29 1.67 3.03
C PRO A 196 -18.47 0.63 1.91
N THR A 197 -18.54 1.11 0.67
CA THR A 197 -18.43 0.24 -0.50
C THR A 197 -16.95 -0.08 -0.76
N PRO A 198 -16.62 -1.17 -1.46
CA PRO A 198 -15.21 -1.45 -1.84
C PRO A 198 -14.56 -0.31 -2.64
N VAL A 199 -15.35 0.44 -3.40
CA VAL A 199 -14.88 1.63 -4.13
C VAL A 199 -14.52 2.76 -3.17
N ASP A 200 -15.26 2.94 -2.08
CA ASP A 200 -14.94 3.93 -1.05
C ASP A 200 -13.63 3.59 -0.33
N GLU A 201 -13.39 2.30 -0.07
CA GLU A 201 -12.13 1.80 0.49
C GLU A 201 -10.95 2.10 -0.46
N ALA A 202 -11.09 1.80 -1.75
CA ALA A 202 -10.07 2.13 -2.73
C ALA A 202 -9.76 3.63 -2.83
N LYS A 203 -10.81 4.48 -2.82
CA LYS A 203 -10.65 5.95 -2.79
C LYS A 203 -9.91 6.43 -1.55
N TRP A 204 -10.08 5.74 -0.43
CA TRP A 204 -9.36 6.05 0.79
C TRP A 204 -7.87 5.70 0.65
N GLY A 205 -7.54 4.52 0.13
CA GLY A 205 -6.15 4.16 -0.19
C GLY A 205 -5.48 5.18 -1.13
N PHE A 206 -6.22 5.72 -2.10
CA PHE A 206 -5.70 6.79 -2.97
C PHE A 206 -5.48 8.11 -2.24
N ALA A 207 -6.31 8.44 -1.25
CA ALA A 207 -6.14 9.63 -0.43
C ALA A 207 -4.85 9.55 0.41
N VAL A 208 -4.53 8.38 0.96
CA VAL A 208 -3.25 8.13 1.65
C VAL A 208 -2.06 8.41 0.74
N ILE A 209 -2.16 7.99 -0.53
CA ILE A 209 -1.11 8.28 -1.51
C ILE A 209 -1.03 9.77 -1.79
N GLU A 210 -2.15 10.41 -2.14
CA GLU A 210 -2.22 11.85 -2.45
C GLU A 210 -1.64 12.73 -1.33
N HIS A 211 -1.97 12.42 -0.08
CA HIS A 211 -1.72 13.30 1.05
C HIS A 211 -0.42 12.98 1.80
N SER A 212 0.06 11.73 1.77
CA SER A 212 1.29 11.32 2.47
C SER A 212 2.33 10.77 1.49
N LEU A 213 2.07 9.63 0.86
CA LEU A 213 3.10 8.89 0.11
C LEU A 213 3.64 9.65 -1.11
N TRP A 214 2.83 10.52 -1.72
CA TRP A 214 3.25 11.35 -2.86
C TRP A 214 4.40 12.28 -2.49
N GLN A 215 4.45 12.77 -1.25
CA GLN A 215 5.56 13.61 -0.77
C GLN A 215 6.63 12.80 -0.04
N ALA A 216 6.23 11.79 0.74
CA ALA A 216 7.16 10.99 1.52
C ALA A 216 8.15 10.21 0.65
N LEU A 217 7.67 9.62 -0.46
CA LEU A 217 8.51 8.77 -1.32
C LEU A 217 9.72 9.52 -1.91
N PRO A 218 9.58 10.66 -2.60
CA PRO A 218 10.74 11.38 -3.11
C PRO A 218 11.71 11.84 -2.02
N ASN A 219 11.18 12.28 -0.87
CA ASN A 219 12.01 12.69 0.27
C ASN A 219 12.85 11.52 0.81
N MET A 220 12.25 10.35 0.97
CA MET A 220 12.94 9.15 1.42
C MET A 220 14.01 8.71 0.41
N LEU A 221 13.68 8.70 -0.89
CA LEU A 221 14.64 8.33 -1.94
C LEU A 221 15.79 9.33 -2.05
N ARG A 222 15.54 10.62 -1.79
CA ARG A 222 16.58 11.66 -1.74
C ARG A 222 17.54 11.44 -0.57
N THR A 223 17.03 11.10 0.62
CA THR A 223 17.87 10.74 1.77
C THR A 223 18.68 9.48 1.48
N ALA A 224 18.07 8.46 0.86
CA ALA A 224 18.76 7.24 0.48
C ALA A 224 19.84 7.47 -0.57
N ASP A 225 19.57 8.29 -1.59
CA ASP A 225 20.52 8.69 -2.62
C ASP A 225 21.71 9.46 -2.04
N ALA A 226 21.47 10.40 -1.13
CA ALA A 226 22.52 11.14 -0.44
C ALA A 226 23.42 10.21 0.39
N ALA A 227 22.83 9.28 1.15
CA ALA A 227 23.58 8.29 1.93
C ALA A 227 24.41 7.35 1.04
N LEU A 228 23.85 6.93 -0.11
CA LEU A 228 24.56 6.12 -1.09
C LEU A 228 25.74 6.90 -1.69
N HIS A 229 25.52 8.15 -2.08
CA HIS A 229 26.54 8.98 -2.70
C HIS A 229 27.68 9.30 -1.72
N GLU A 230 27.38 9.61 -0.46
CA GLU A 230 28.39 9.86 0.56
C GLU A 230 29.27 8.62 0.80
N ALA A 231 28.68 7.42 0.83
CA ALA A 231 29.40 6.19 1.07
C ALA A 231 30.18 5.67 -0.16
N THR A 232 29.64 5.82 -1.37
CA THR A 232 30.13 5.13 -2.57
C THR A 232 30.58 6.05 -3.71
N GLY A 233 30.22 7.33 -3.68
CA GLY A 233 30.38 8.28 -4.79
C GLY A 233 29.39 8.07 -5.94
N LEU A 234 28.46 7.12 -5.84
CA LEU A 234 27.47 6.80 -6.87
C LEU A 234 26.07 7.25 -6.45
N HIS A 235 25.22 7.58 -7.44
CA HIS A 235 23.82 7.92 -7.23
C HIS A 235 22.90 6.77 -7.66
N LEU A 236 21.69 6.75 -7.11
CA LEU A 236 20.61 5.89 -7.57
C LEU A 236 20.22 6.26 -9.01
N PRO A 237 20.25 5.32 -9.96
CA PRO A 237 19.78 5.53 -11.33
C PRO A 237 18.35 6.09 -11.37
N LEU A 238 18.05 6.93 -12.36
CA LEU A 238 16.75 7.61 -12.47
C LEU A 238 15.56 6.65 -12.61
N ASP A 239 15.80 5.45 -13.13
CA ASP A 239 14.83 4.38 -13.35
C ASP A 239 14.74 3.38 -12.20
N SER A 240 15.50 3.56 -11.12
CA SER A 240 15.38 2.75 -9.91
C SER A 240 14.13 3.13 -9.12
N ALA A 241 13.34 2.11 -8.78
CA ALA A 241 12.20 2.18 -7.87
C ALA A 241 12.33 1.07 -6.81
N PRO A 242 13.18 1.28 -5.78
CA PRO A 242 13.40 0.28 -4.75
C PRO A 242 12.17 0.02 -3.87
N ILE A 243 11.19 0.92 -3.93
CA ILE A 243 9.89 0.79 -3.27
C ILE A 243 8.81 0.86 -4.34
N ARG A 244 7.82 -0.03 -4.24
CA ARG A 244 6.60 -0.07 -5.05
C ARG A 244 5.39 -0.22 -4.15
N PHE A 245 4.23 0.18 -4.68
CA PHE A 245 2.96 0.08 -3.98
C PHE A 245 1.98 -0.75 -4.78
N ALA A 246 1.35 -1.69 -4.09
CA ALA A 246 0.21 -2.44 -4.58
C ALA A 246 -1.01 -2.20 -3.68
N SER A 247 -2.16 -2.73 -4.07
CA SER A 247 -3.37 -2.66 -3.26
C SER A 247 -4.27 -3.87 -3.46
N TRP A 248 -4.99 -4.23 -2.40
CA TRP A 248 -6.07 -5.22 -2.42
C TRP A 248 -7.46 -4.59 -2.55
N MET A 249 -7.58 -3.27 -2.34
CA MET A 249 -8.87 -2.59 -2.29
C MET A 249 -9.55 -2.62 -3.66
N GLY A 250 -10.65 -3.37 -3.78
CA GLY A 250 -11.36 -3.61 -5.05
C GLY A 250 -10.84 -4.79 -5.89
N GLY A 251 -9.81 -5.50 -5.41
CA GLY A 251 -9.25 -6.69 -6.04
C GLY A 251 -9.42 -7.97 -5.21
N ASP A 252 -9.34 -7.85 -3.88
CA ASP A 252 -9.61 -8.92 -2.93
C ASP A 252 -11.12 -9.16 -2.79
N ARG A 253 -11.55 -10.33 -3.25
CA ARG A 253 -12.96 -10.79 -3.21
C ARG A 253 -13.13 -12.04 -2.38
N ASP A 254 -12.08 -12.49 -1.70
CA ASP A 254 -12.15 -13.65 -0.82
C ASP A 254 -13.12 -13.38 0.34
N GLY A 255 -14.13 -14.23 0.47
CA GLY A 255 -15.23 -14.05 1.43
C GLY A 255 -16.08 -12.78 1.25
N ASN A 256 -15.87 -11.97 0.20
CA ASN A 256 -16.54 -10.68 0.01
C ASN A 256 -17.27 -10.58 -1.36
N PRO A 257 -18.56 -10.94 -1.42
CA PRO A 257 -19.33 -10.91 -2.67
C PRO A 257 -19.58 -9.49 -3.22
N ASN A 258 -19.28 -8.44 -2.44
CA ASN A 258 -19.44 -7.06 -2.91
C ASN A 258 -18.32 -6.63 -3.88
N VAL A 259 -17.21 -7.38 -3.95
CA VAL A 259 -16.11 -7.13 -4.88
C VAL A 259 -16.33 -7.94 -6.15
N THR A 260 -17.12 -7.36 -7.06
CA THR A 260 -17.44 -7.94 -8.37
C THR A 260 -16.39 -7.56 -9.42
N ALA A 261 -16.41 -8.23 -10.57
CA ALA A 261 -15.58 -7.82 -11.71
C ALA A 261 -15.76 -6.34 -12.10
N THR A 262 -16.99 -5.82 -12.02
CA THR A 262 -17.29 -4.39 -12.30
C THR A 262 -16.60 -3.46 -11.31
N VAL A 263 -16.56 -3.80 -10.02
CA VAL A 263 -15.86 -3.03 -8.99
C VAL A 263 -14.36 -2.97 -9.28
N THR A 264 -13.75 -4.11 -9.63
CA THR A 264 -12.33 -4.18 -10.00
C THR A 264 -12.01 -3.25 -11.17
N ARG A 265 -12.85 -3.27 -12.21
CA ARG A 265 -12.71 -2.37 -13.35
C ARG A 265 -12.85 -0.89 -12.95
N GLU A 266 -13.83 -0.57 -12.12
CA GLU A 266 -14.05 0.80 -11.63
C GLU A 266 -12.83 1.31 -10.86
N VAL A 267 -12.27 0.49 -9.97
CA VAL A 267 -11.09 0.85 -9.18
C VAL A 267 -9.85 1.05 -10.05
N LEU A 268 -9.62 0.18 -11.05
CA LEU A 268 -8.50 0.35 -12.00
C LEU A 268 -8.60 1.68 -12.77
N LEU A 269 -9.81 2.07 -13.19
CA LEU A 269 -10.05 3.34 -13.87
C LEU A 269 -9.92 4.54 -12.93
N LEU A 270 -10.37 4.44 -11.68
CA LEU A 270 -10.21 5.48 -10.66
C LEU A 270 -8.73 5.70 -10.31
N ALA A 271 -7.94 4.63 -10.18
CA ALA A 271 -6.50 4.72 -9.93
C ALA A 271 -5.79 5.45 -11.08
N ARG A 272 -6.16 5.14 -12.32
CA ARG A 272 -5.66 5.81 -13.53
C ARG A 272 -6.09 7.28 -13.62
N TRP A 273 -7.31 7.60 -13.21
CA TRP A 273 -7.77 8.98 -13.10
C TRP A 273 -6.97 9.76 -12.06
N MET A 274 -6.75 9.18 -10.88
CA MET A 274 -6.03 9.81 -9.78
C MET A 274 -4.56 10.03 -10.12
N ALA A 275 -3.89 9.03 -10.71
CA ALA A 275 -2.53 9.19 -11.21
C ALA A 275 -2.42 10.39 -12.17
N ALA A 276 -3.31 10.46 -13.16
CA ALA A 276 -3.32 11.58 -14.11
C ALA A 276 -3.58 12.94 -13.42
N ASP A 277 -4.48 12.99 -12.42
CA ASP A 277 -4.73 14.22 -11.65
C ASP A 277 -3.51 14.67 -10.83
N LEU A 278 -2.84 13.75 -10.13
CA LEU A 278 -1.66 14.07 -9.34
C LEU A 278 -0.49 14.54 -10.22
N TYR A 279 -0.22 13.85 -11.33
CA TYR A 279 0.80 14.33 -12.27
C TYR A 279 0.42 15.66 -12.91
N LEU A 280 -0.85 15.95 -13.19
CA LEU A 280 -1.24 17.27 -13.70
C LEU A 280 -0.81 18.39 -12.75
N ARG A 281 -0.99 18.20 -11.44
CA ARG A 281 -0.58 19.18 -10.42
C ARG A 281 0.94 19.38 -10.41
N ASP A 282 1.71 18.29 -10.49
CA ASP A 282 3.18 18.33 -10.55
C ASP A 282 3.66 19.02 -11.84
N ILE A 283 3.11 18.62 -13.00
CA ILE A 283 3.47 19.18 -14.30
C ILE A 283 3.07 20.65 -14.42
N ASP A 284 1.94 21.07 -13.84
CA ASP A 284 1.53 22.49 -13.83
C ASP A 284 2.52 23.36 -13.06
N LYS A 285 3.00 22.90 -11.90
CA LYS A 285 4.07 23.58 -11.15
C LYS A 285 5.38 23.58 -11.91
N LEU A 286 5.83 22.43 -12.41
CA LEU A 286 7.06 22.32 -13.19
C LEU A 286 7.05 23.21 -14.44
N ALA A 287 5.92 23.28 -15.14
CA ALA A 287 5.79 24.15 -16.30
C ALA A 287 5.87 25.63 -15.93
N ALA A 288 5.43 26.02 -14.73
CA ALA A 288 5.62 27.39 -14.23
C ALA A 288 7.09 27.67 -13.91
N ASP A 289 7.75 26.75 -13.20
CA ASP A 289 9.11 26.94 -12.68
C ASP A 289 10.19 26.83 -13.77
N LEU A 290 10.07 25.87 -14.69
CA LEU A 290 11.07 25.61 -15.75
C LEU A 290 10.94 26.58 -16.93
N SER A 291 11.29 27.83 -16.66
CA SER A 291 11.29 28.98 -17.59
C SER A 291 12.60 29.18 -18.36
N MET A 292 13.60 28.31 -18.13
CA MET A 292 14.95 28.46 -18.66
C MET A 292 14.97 28.37 -20.20
N GLN A 293 15.83 29.18 -20.82
CA GLN A 293 15.91 29.30 -22.28
C GLN A 293 16.97 28.35 -22.90
N GLN A 294 18.08 28.15 -22.19
CA GLN A 294 19.19 27.33 -22.68
C GLN A 294 18.84 25.84 -22.59
N ALA A 295 18.95 25.15 -23.71
CA ALA A 295 18.62 23.75 -23.85
C ALA A 295 19.53 23.04 -24.84
N THR A 296 19.54 21.72 -24.75
CA THR A 296 20.17 20.82 -25.72
C THR A 296 19.39 20.78 -27.04
N ASP A 297 20.08 20.42 -28.13
CA ASP A 297 19.46 20.31 -29.46
C ASP A 297 18.33 19.28 -29.48
N GLU A 298 18.45 18.20 -28.70
CA GLU A 298 17.43 17.16 -28.56
C GLU A 298 16.14 17.70 -27.93
N LEU A 299 16.24 18.53 -26.88
CA LEU A 299 15.06 19.17 -26.27
C LEU A 299 14.45 20.20 -27.23
N LEU A 300 15.28 21.00 -27.92
CA LEU A 300 14.82 22.00 -28.88
C LEU A 300 14.06 21.35 -30.05
N ALA A 301 14.48 20.17 -30.51
CA ALA A 301 13.78 19.42 -31.55
C ALA A 301 12.34 19.05 -31.17
N VAL A 302 12.08 18.78 -29.88
CA VAL A 302 10.73 18.46 -29.36
C VAL A 302 9.94 19.73 -29.00
N ALA A 303 10.63 20.74 -28.48
CA ALA A 303 10.01 22.01 -28.07
C ALA A 303 9.59 22.90 -29.26
N GLY A 304 10.26 22.75 -30.41
CA GLY A 304 10.10 23.62 -31.57
C GLY A 304 10.67 25.03 -31.34
N GLU A 305 10.14 26.03 -32.06
CA GLU A 305 10.55 27.44 -31.95
C GLU A 305 9.97 28.12 -30.69
N SER A 306 10.26 27.57 -29.51
CA SER A 306 9.85 28.15 -28.22
C SER A 306 11.03 28.82 -27.51
N ALA A 307 10.81 30.04 -27.02
CA ALA A 307 11.76 30.72 -26.13
C ALA A 307 11.89 30.04 -24.75
N GLU A 308 10.95 29.18 -24.38
CA GLU A 308 10.92 28.46 -23.10
C GLU A 308 10.75 26.95 -23.37
N PRO A 309 11.81 26.28 -23.85
CA PRO A 309 11.68 24.95 -24.45
C PRO A 309 11.22 23.88 -23.44
N TYR A 310 11.70 23.91 -22.19
CA TYR A 310 11.24 22.99 -21.14
C TYR A 310 9.73 23.14 -20.88
N ARG A 311 9.26 24.38 -20.75
CA ARG A 311 7.83 24.68 -20.58
C ARG A 311 7.00 24.21 -21.77
N ALA A 312 7.51 24.33 -23.00
CA ALA A 312 6.83 23.83 -24.19
C ALA A 312 6.64 22.30 -24.15
N VAL A 313 7.70 21.55 -23.85
CA VAL A 313 7.64 20.09 -23.70
C VAL A 313 6.67 19.67 -22.60
N LEU A 314 6.75 20.31 -21.42
CA LEU A 314 5.86 20.00 -20.30
C LEU A 314 4.38 20.33 -20.60
N LYS A 315 4.10 21.39 -21.38
CA LYS A 315 2.73 21.71 -21.82
C LYS A 315 2.15 20.62 -22.73
N GLN A 316 2.95 19.98 -23.58
CA GLN A 316 2.50 18.86 -24.41
C GLN A 316 2.13 17.65 -23.54
N LEU A 317 3.00 17.30 -22.57
CA LEU A 317 2.71 16.22 -21.61
C LEU A 317 1.45 16.52 -20.79
N ARG A 318 1.29 17.77 -20.32
CA ARG A 318 0.11 18.21 -19.59
C ARG A 318 -1.17 17.99 -20.38
N GLU A 319 -1.18 18.26 -21.68
CA GLU A 319 -2.36 18.06 -22.50
C GLU A 319 -2.71 16.57 -22.63
N ARG A 320 -1.71 15.70 -22.83
CA ARG A 320 -1.90 14.24 -22.82
C ARG A 320 -2.45 13.72 -21.49
N LEU A 321 -1.98 14.28 -20.36
CA LEU A 321 -2.51 13.96 -19.03
C LEU A 321 -3.97 14.40 -18.87
N ARG A 322 -4.37 15.58 -19.39
CA ARG A 322 -5.77 16.03 -19.39
C ARG A 322 -6.66 15.10 -20.20
N ILE A 323 -6.22 14.70 -21.38
CA ILE A 323 -6.93 13.72 -22.22
C ILE A 323 -7.08 12.38 -21.48
N THR A 324 -6.00 11.90 -20.85
CA THR A 324 -6.00 10.66 -20.06
C THR A 324 -6.97 10.71 -18.90
N ARG A 325 -6.97 11.80 -18.13
CA ARG A 325 -7.88 12.01 -17.00
C ARG A 325 -9.35 12.10 -17.45
N ALA A 326 -9.62 12.86 -18.51
CA ALA A 326 -10.97 13.00 -19.06
C ALA A 326 -11.50 11.65 -19.57
N TRP A 327 -10.69 10.90 -20.32
CA TRP A 327 -11.05 9.57 -20.78
C TRP A 327 -11.32 8.61 -19.61
N ALA A 328 -10.45 8.58 -18.59
CA ALA A 328 -10.66 7.70 -17.43
C ALA A 328 -11.98 8.02 -16.72
N GLN A 329 -12.31 9.31 -16.56
CA GLN A 329 -13.59 9.75 -15.99
C GLN A 329 -14.80 9.29 -16.80
N SER A 330 -14.74 9.42 -18.13
CA SER A 330 -15.82 8.98 -19.01
C SER A 330 -15.94 7.46 -19.04
N ALA A 331 -14.82 6.74 -19.02
CA ALA A 331 -14.74 5.29 -19.06
C ALA A 331 -15.36 4.60 -17.83
N LEU A 332 -15.43 5.29 -16.68
CA LEU A 332 -16.14 4.82 -15.49
C LEU A 332 -17.64 4.60 -15.73
N HIS A 333 -18.25 5.42 -16.59
CA HIS A 333 -19.70 5.38 -16.83
C HIS A 333 -20.06 4.53 -18.05
N SER A 334 -19.18 4.51 -19.06
CA SER A 334 -19.41 3.77 -20.30
C SER A 334 -18.10 3.30 -20.91
N ALA A 335 -18.05 2.02 -21.26
CA ALA A 335 -16.91 1.41 -21.94
C ALA A 335 -16.65 2.11 -23.28
N GLN A 336 -15.48 2.73 -23.42
CA GLN A 336 -15.10 3.45 -24.62
C GLN A 336 -13.61 3.29 -24.89
N PRO A 337 -13.22 3.17 -26.18
CA PRO A 337 -11.82 3.05 -26.55
C PRO A 337 -11.04 4.30 -26.12
N ALA A 338 -9.76 4.11 -25.77
CA ALA A 338 -8.88 5.24 -25.47
C ALA A 338 -8.67 6.09 -26.73
N PRO A 339 -8.96 7.40 -26.71
CA PRO A 339 -8.67 8.28 -27.84
C PRO A 339 -7.16 8.45 -28.04
N GLU A 340 -6.80 8.96 -29.23
CA GLU A 340 -5.44 9.38 -29.53
C GLU A 340 -4.97 10.42 -28.49
N GLY A 341 -3.77 10.23 -27.95
CA GLY A 341 -3.18 11.11 -26.92
C GLY A 341 -3.27 10.59 -25.48
N VAL A 342 -4.11 9.60 -25.19
CA VAL A 342 -4.09 8.92 -23.87
C VAL A 342 -2.72 8.27 -23.65
N LEU A 343 -2.15 8.48 -22.46
CA LEU A 343 -0.89 7.87 -22.05
C LEU A 343 -1.11 6.39 -21.77
N SER A 344 -0.55 5.50 -22.59
CA SER A 344 -0.80 4.04 -22.45
C SER A 344 0.38 3.31 -21.82
N ASP A 345 1.60 3.76 -22.09
CA ASP A 345 2.84 3.24 -21.53
C ASP A 345 3.45 4.26 -20.55
N ASN A 346 4.03 3.78 -19.45
CA ASN A 346 4.72 4.65 -18.50
C ASN A 346 5.91 5.39 -19.12
N GLN A 347 6.51 4.87 -20.19
CA GLN A 347 7.55 5.56 -20.95
C GLN A 347 7.03 6.86 -21.60
N ASP A 348 5.74 6.94 -21.95
CA ASP A 348 5.15 8.18 -22.46
C ASP A 348 5.16 9.32 -21.42
N LEU A 349 5.12 8.97 -20.14
CA LEU A 349 5.24 9.90 -19.01
C LEU A 349 6.71 10.22 -18.73
N LEU A 350 7.57 9.20 -18.72
CA LEU A 350 8.98 9.32 -18.33
C LEU A 350 9.85 10.02 -19.36
N ALA A 351 9.67 9.71 -20.65
CA ALA A 351 10.53 10.22 -21.72
C ALA A 351 10.64 11.77 -21.74
N PRO A 352 9.55 12.55 -21.75
CA PRO A 352 9.65 14.01 -21.73
C PRO A 352 10.29 14.54 -20.44
N LEU A 353 10.04 13.90 -19.28
CA LEU A 353 10.65 14.30 -18.00
C LEU A 353 12.17 14.05 -17.99
N LYS A 354 12.60 12.88 -18.47
CA LYS A 354 14.02 12.51 -18.60
C LYS A 354 14.74 13.41 -19.60
N LEU A 355 14.08 13.81 -20.68
CA LEU A 355 14.63 14.75 -21.65
C LEU A 355 14.90 16.13 -21.01
N CYS A 356 13.93 16.67 -20.26
CA CYS A 356 14.12 17.90 -19.50
C CYS A 356 15.28 17.76 -18.49
N TYR A 357 15.33 16.65 -17.75
CA TYR A 357 16.36 16.41 -16.73
C TYR A 357 17.76 16.36 -17.34
N THR A 358 17.94 15.60 -18.41
CA THR A 358 19.22 15.46 -19.12
C THR A 358 19.67 16.80 -19.71
N SER A 359 18.75 17.55 -20.31
CA SER A 359 19.06 18.86 -20.90
C SER A 359 19.47 19.88 -19.84
N LEU A 360 18.78 19.93 -18.69
CA LEU A 360 19.16 20.82 -17.59
C LEU A 360 20.57 20.52 -17.09
N HIS A 361 20.90 19.25 -16.85
CA HIS A 361 22.25 18.84 -16.44
C HIS A 361 23.31 19.19 -17.48
N ALA A 362 23.06 18.89 -18.75
CA ALA A 362 23.97 19.22 -19.85
C ALA A 362 24.24 20.74 -19.98
N CYS A 363 23.27 21.57 -19.62
CA CYS A 363 23.41 23.03 -19.61
C CYS A 363 23.93 23.59 -18.27
N GLY A 364 24.41 22.76 -17.34
CA GLY A 364 24.94 23.20 -16.04
C GLY A 364 23.88 23.62 -15.02
N MET A 365 22.62 23.25 -15.24
CA MET A 365 21.46 23.56 -14.39
C MET A 365 21.05 22.38 -13.51
N GLY A 366 22.02 21.55 -13.08
CA GLY A 366 21.75 20.35 -12.29
C GLY A 366 20.98 20.60 -10.99
N VAL A 367 21.29 21.70 -10.28
CA VAL A 367 20.57 22.13 -9.06
C VAL A 367 19.05 22.28 -9.30
N ILE A 368 18.64 22.71 -10.49
CA ILE A 368 17.23 22.83 -10.87
C ILE A 368 16.66 21.45 -11.20
N ALA A 369 17.41 20.63 -11.94
CA ALA A 369 17.00 19.29 -12.35
C ALA A 369 16.78 18.36 -11.15
N ASP A 370 17.65 18.44 -10.14
CA ASP A 370 17.65 17.59 -8.95
C ASP A 370 16.62 18.03 -7.89
N GLY A 371 15.83 19.07 -8.17
CA GLY A 371 14.73 19.55 -7.34
C GLY A 371 13.40 18.85 -7.65
N PRO A 372 12.30 19.62 -7.86
CA PRO A 372 10.96 19.05 -8.11
C PRO A 372 10.85 18.17 -9.37
N LEU A 373 11.73 18.36 -10.36
CA LEU A 373 11.73 17.52 -11.57
C LEU A 373 12.18 16.09 -11.25
N LEU A 374 13.23 15.94 -10.45
CA LEU A 374 13.67 14.64 -9.95
C LEU A 374 12.59 13.99 -9.07
N ASP A 375 11.90 14.75 -8.22
CA ASP A 375 10.78 14.21 -7.43
C ASP A 375 9.67 13.64 -8.32
N CYS A 376 9.30 14.37 -9.38
CA CYS A 376 8.30 13.94 -10.34
C CYS A 376 8.76 12.67 -11.10
N LEU A 377 10.04 12.58 -11.47
CA LEU A 377 10.63 11.37 -12.06
C LEU A 377 10.55 10.17 -11.10
N ARG A 378 10.93 10.35 -9.83
CA ARG A 378 10.85 9.27 -8.82
C ARG A 378 9.42 8.77 -8.62
N ARG A 379 8.43 9.68 -8.60
CA ARG A 379 7.00 9.34 -8.59
C ARG A 379 6.60 8.57 -9.85
N ALA A 380 6.99 9.05 -11.03
CA ALA A 380 6.66 8.43 -12.31
C ALA A 380 7.21 7.00 -12.46
N VAL A 381 8.40 6.72 -11.94
CA VAL A 381 8.96 5.36 -11.96
C VAL A 381 8.28 4.44 -10.94
N THR A 382 7.89 4.99 -9.77
CA THR A 382 7.33 4.21 -8.66
C THR A 382 5.83 3.97 -8.80
N PHE A 383 5.03 5.02 -8.91
CA PHE A 383 3.56 4.96 -9.00
C PHE A 383 3.06 4.74 -10.43
N GLY A 384 3.79 5.29 -11.41
CA GLY A 384 3.44 5.22 -12.82
C GLY A 384 2.03 5.71 -13.16
N LEU A 385 1.52 5.34 -14.34
CA LEU A 385 0.21 5.75 -14.84
C LEU A 385 -1.00 5.10 -14.16
N PHE A 386 -0.78 4.21 -13.20
CA PHE A 386 -1.82 3.42 -12.55
C PHE A 386 -1.91 3.65 -11.05
N LEU A 387 -1.08 4.54 -10.49
CA LEU A 387 -0.95 4.88 -9.08
C LEU A 387 -0.46 3.73 -8.20
N VAL A 388 -1.13 2.58 -8.23
CA VAL A 388 -0.79 1.34 -7.53
C VAL A 388 -1.08 0.15 -8.42
N ARG A 389 -0.35 -0.94 -8.21
CA ARG A 389 -0.69 -2.25 -8.78
C ARG A 389 -1.88 -2.85 -8.02
N LEU A 390 -2.90 -3.35 -8.72
CA LEU A 390 -4.02 -4.03 -8.06
C LEU A 390 -3.75 -5.55 -8.03
N ASP A 391 -3.74 -6.14 -6.85
CA ASP A 391 -3.75 -7.60 -6.69
C ASP A 391 -5.19 -8.11 -6.77
N VAL A 392 -5.37 -9.30 -7.34
CA VAL A 392 -6.67 -9.98 -7.35
C VAL A 392 -6.55 -11.22 -6.48
N ARG A 393 -7.44 -11.37 -5.49
CA ARG A 393 -7.42 -12.53 -4.57
C ARG A 393 -8.73 -13.28 -4.62
N GLN A 394 -8.70 -14.60 -4.75
CA GLN A 394 -9.89 -15.46 -4.71
C GLN A 394 -9.56 -16.83 -4.12
N ASP A 395 -10.53 -17.44 -3.46
CA ASP A 395 -10.43 -18.77 -2.85
C ASP A 395 -10.33 -19.91 -3.89
N ALA A 396 -9.44 -20.88 -3.65
CA ALA A 396 -9.18 -22.03 -4.54
C ALA A 396 -10.43 -22.87 -4.85
N ALA A 397 -11.36 -23.01 -3.91
CA ALA A 397 -12.60 -23.77 -4.11
C ALA A 397 -13.52 -23.10 -5.13
N ARG A 398 -13.43 -21.78 -5.29
CA ARG A 398 -14.16 -21.03 -6.33
C ARG A 398 -13.66 -21.36 -7.72
N HIS A 399 -12.34 -21.48 -7.90
CA HIS A 399 -11.75 -21.92 -9.17
C HIS A 399 -12.08 -23.38 -9.44
N THR A 400 -11.97 -24.24 -8.43
CA THR A 400 -12.34 -25.66 -8.54
C THR A 400 -13.81 -25.82 -8.96
N SER A 401 -14.73 -25.08 -8.34
CA SER A 401 -16.16 -25.10 -8.69
C SER A 401 -16.40 -24.65 -10.14
N ALA A 402 -15.74 -23.57 -10.58
CA ALA A 402 -15.81 -23.11 -11.95
C ALA A 402 -15.26 -24.16 -12.93
N MET A 403 -14.13 -24.79 -12.62
CA MET A 403 -13.54 -25.87 -13.42
C MET A 403 -14.43 -27.11 -13.48
N THR A 404 -15.11 -27.45 -12.39
CA THR A 404 -16.10 -28.54 -12.35
C THR A 404 -17.27 -28.25 -13.29
N GLU A 405 -17.84 -27.05 -13.24
CA GLU A 405 -18.94 -26.68 -14.13
C GLU A 405 -18.52 -26.71 -15.62
N ILE A 406 -17.31 -26.21 -15.91
CA ILE A 406 -16.73 -26.21 -17.25
C ILE A 406 -16.52 -27.64 -17.76
N THR A 407 -15.91 -28.51 -16.96
CA THR A 407 -15.59 -29.89 -17.35
C THR A 407 -16.85 -30.76 -17.49
N ASP A 408 -17.84 -30.56 -16.63
CA ASP A 408 -19.14 -31.22 -16.71
C ASP A 408 -19.89 -30.80 -17.99
N TYR A 409 -19.94 -29.50 -18.28
CA TYR A 409 -20.51 -28.98 -19.53
C TYR A 409 -19.87 -29.57 -20.79
N LEU A 410 -18.55 -29.77 -20.76
CA LEU A 410 -17.79 -30.38 -21.87
C LEU A 410 -17.93 -31.90 -21.95
N GLY A 411 -18.66 -32.54 -21.01
CA GLY A 411 -18.83 -33.99 -20.95
C GLY A 411 -17.55 -34.74 -20.55
N LEU A 412 -16.63 -34.08 -19.85
CA LEU A 412 -15.37 -34.67 -19.38
C LEU A 412 -15.47 -35.26 -17.97
N GLY A 413 -16.61 -35.06 -17.30
CA GLY A 413 -16.82 -35.40 -15.89
C GLY A 413 -16.56 -34.21 -14.97
N ARG A 414 -16.66 -34.43 -13.65
CA ARG A 414 -16.51 -33.38 -12.65
C ARG A 414 -15.05 -33.25 -12.22
N TYR A 415 -14.46 -32.08 -12.47
CA TYR A 415 -13.08 -31.77 -12.09
C TYR A 415 -12.77 -32.01 -10.61
N GLU A 416 -13.70 -31.68 -9.71
CA GLU A 416 -13.50 -31.87 -8.25
C GLU A 416 -13.34 -33.34 -7.85
N ASP A 417 -13.93 -34.28 -8.59
CA ASP A 417 -13.85 -35.72 -8.33
C ASP A 417 -12.51 -36.33 -8.81
N TRP A 418 -11.72 -35.58 -9.58
CA TRP A 418 -10.43 -36.03 -10.09
C TRP A 418 -9.34 -35.93 -9.01
N ASP A 419 -8.44 -36.91 -9.01
CA ASP A 419 -7.19 -36.82 -8.25
C ASP A 419 -6.23 -35.75 -8.83
N GLU A 420 -5.20 -35.41 -8.06
CA GLU A 420 -4.28 -34.34 -8.43
C GLU A 420 -3.56 -34.61 -9.75
N ASP A 421 -3.12 -35.86 -10.00
CA ASP A 421 -2.41 -36.19 -11.24
C ASP A 421 -3.33 -36.06 -12.46
N ALA A 422 -4.59 -36.48 -12.37
CA ALA A 422 -5.59 -36.30 -13.43
C ALA A 422 -5.86 -34.81 -13.70
N ARG A 423 -5.96 -33.99 -12.66
CA ARG A 423 -6.09 -32.52 -12.77
C ARG A 423 -4.88 -31.92 -13.49
N LEU A 424 -3.66 -32.24 -13.06
CA LEU A 424 -2.43 -31.75 -13.67
C LEU A 424 -2.31 -32.14 -15.15
N ILE A 425 -2.64 -33.40 -15.50
CA ILE A 425 -2.62 -33.87 -16.89
C ILE A 425 -3.59 -33.06 -17.75
N PHE A 426 -4.82 -32.87 -17.28
CA PHE A 426 -5.83 -32.08 -17.98
C PHE A 426 -5.38 -30.62 -18.16
N LEU A 427 -4.99 -29.96 -17.08
CA LEU A 427 -4.59 -28.55 -17.07
C LEU A 427 -3.39 -28.31 -17.99
N MET A 428 -2.37 -29.16 -17.93
CA MET A 428 -1.18 -29.04 -18.77
C MET A 428 -1.50 -29.25 -20.25
N ARG A 429 -2.43 -30.18 -20.57
CA ARG A 429 -2.90 -30.37 -21.94
C ARG A 429 -3.61 -29.13 -22.45
N GLU A 430 -4.58 -28.60 -21.70
CA GLU A 430 -5.38 -27.46 -22.16
C GLU A 430 -4.59 -26.14 -22.13
N LEU A 431 -3.66 -25.94 -21.19
CA LEU A 431 -2.76 -24.78 -21.19
C LEU A 431 -1.87 -24.74 -22.45
N ASN A 432 -1.46 -25.89 -22.98
CA ASN A 432 -0.68 -25.97 -24.21
C ASN A 432 -1.54 -26.00 -25.50
N ASN A 433 -2.85 -26.19 -25.36
CA ASN A 433 -3.77 -26.28 -26.50
C ASN A 433 -4.07 -24.90 -27.09
N ARG A 434 -4.00 -24.73 -28.42
CA ARG A 434 -4.31 -23.44 -29.06
C ARG A 434 -5.80 -23.22 -29.33
N ARG A 435 -6.59 -24.29 -29.26
CA ARG A 435 -8.05 -24.21 -29.38
C ARG A 435 -8.61 -23.59 -28.08
N PRO A 436 -9.62 -22.70 -28.16
CA PRO A 436 -10.39 -22.28 -26.98
C PRO A 436 -11.08 -23.47 -26.31
N LEU A 437 -11.04 -23.52 -24.98
CA LEU A 437 -11.72 -24.53 -24.18
C LEU A 437 -13.24 -24.30 -24.20
N LEU A 438 -13.65 -23.04 -23.98
CA LEU A 438 -15.06 -22.67 -23.85
C LEU A 438 -15.64 -22.09 -25.15
N PRO A 439 -16.85 -22.51 -25.56
CA PRO A 439 -17.56 -21.85 -26.64
C PRO A 439 -18.09 -20.48 -26.18
N GLY A 440 -18.11 -19.49 -27.07
CA GLY A 440 -18.56 -18.12 -26.75
C GLY A 440 -20.04 -17.99 -26.34
N TYR A 441 -20.84 -19.03 -26.49
CA TYR A 441 -22.25 -19.11 -26.05
C TYR A 441 -22.44 -19.88 -24.73
N PHE A 442 -21.35 -20.30 -24.07
CA PHE A 442 -21.42 -20.91 -22.74
C PHE A 442 -22.10 -19.95 -21.75
N LYS A 443 -23.07 -20.45 -20.99
CA LYS A 443 -23.84 -19.68 -20.01
C LYS A 443 -23.56 -20.25 -18.62
N PRO A 444 -22.54 -19.74 -17.92
CA PRO A 444 -22.20 -20.21 -16.58
C PRO A 444 -23.27 -19.80 -15.54
N ALA A 445 -23.32 -20.54 -14.43
CA ALA A 445 -23.99 -20.11 -13.22
C ALA A 445 -23.35 -18.83 -12.64
N ALA A 446 -24.07 -18.10 -11.78
CA ALA A 446 -23.67 -16.78 -11.30
C ALA A 446 -22.26 -16.74 -10.69
N GLU A 447 -21.91 -17.70 -9.85
CA GLU A 447 -20.60 -17.76 -9.18
C GLU A 447 -19.45 -17.99 -10.18
N THR A 448 -19.65 -18.89 -11.15
CA THR A 448 -18.69 -19.15 -12.24
C THR A 448 -18.61 -17.97 -13.21
N ALA A 449 -19.75 -17.30 -13.47
CA ALA A 449 -19.81 -16.10 -14.29
C ALA A 449 -18.96 -14.96 -13.71
N GLU A 450 -18.97 -14.77 -12.39
CA GLU A 450 -18.12 -13.78 -11.71
C GLU A 450 -16.63 -14.14 -11.81
N VAL A 451 -16.25 -15.41 -11.64
CA VAL A 451 -14.84 -15.86 -11.80
C VAL A 451 -14.35 -15.56 -13.23
N LEU A 452 -15.14 -15.92 -14.24
CA LEU A 452 -14.81 -15.67 -15.65
C LEU A 452 -14.86 -14.19 -16.01
N ALA A 453 -15.78 -13.40 -15.45
CA ALA A 453 -15.82 -11.95 -15.63
C ALA A 453 -14.57 -11.29 -15.04
N THR A 454 -14.14 -11.72 -13.85
CA THR A 454 -12.93 -11.24 -13.19
C THR A 454 -11.69 -11.51 -14.04
N CYS A 455 -11.54 -12.75 -14.54
CA CYS A 455 -10.42 -13.10 -15.40
C CYS A 455 -10.41 -12.26 -16.69
N ARG A 456 -11.58 -11.88 -17.23
CA ARG A 456 -11.68 -10.98 -18.39
C ARG A 456 -11.23 -9.56 -18.07
N GLU A 457 -11.59 -9.03 -16.90
CA GLU A 457 -11.10 -7.72 -16.46
C GLU A 457 -9.58 -7.73 -16.24
N VAL A 458 -9.03 -8.81 -15.67
CA VAL A 458 -7.57 -9.01 -15.56
C VAL A 458 -6.91 -9.07 -16.94
N ALA A 459 -7.47 -9.83 -17.88
CA ALA A 459 -6.96 -9.92 -19.25
C ALA A 459 -6.96 -8.56 -19.96
N ALA A 460 -8.05 -7.80 -19.84
CA ALA A 460 -8.23 -6.50 -20.49
C ALA A 460 -7.40 -5.36 -19.87
N ALA A 461 -7.09 -5.43 -18.57
CA ALA A 461 -6.30 -4.42 -17.89
C ALA A 461 -4.85 -4.38 -18.43
N PRO A 462 -4.18 -3.22 -18.45
CA PRO A 462 -2.75 -3.16 -18.74
C PRO A 462 -1.94 -3.94 -17.69
N GLY A 463 -0.92 -4.70 -18.11
CA GLY A 463 -0.13 -5.50 -17.16
C GLY A 463 0.50 -4.69 -16.03
N ALA A 464 0.90 -3.44 -16.31
CA ALA A 464 1.48 -2.54 -15.32
C ALA A 464 0.48 -2.04 -14.25
N SER A 465 -0.83 -2.25 -14.43
CA SER A 465 -1.85 -1.89 -13.42
C SER A 465 -2.18 -3.03 -12.46
N LEU A 466 -1.58 -4.21 -12.67
CA LEU A 466 -1.86 -5.41 -11.89
C LEU A 466 -0.59 -5.87 -11.18
N GLY A 467 -0.75 -6.40 -9.97
CA GLY A 467 0.30 -7.08 -9.23
C GLY A 467 0.18 -8.58 -9.42
N SER A 468 -0.33 -9.25 -8.39
CA SER A 468 -0.42 -10.70 -8.27
C SER A 468 -1.87 -11.20 -8.29
N TYR A 469 -2.09 -12.40 -8.82
CA TYR A 469 -3.34 -13.14 -8.64
C TYR A 469 -3.13 -14.13 -7.49
N VAL A 470 -3.60 -13.77 -6.29
CA VAL A 470 -3.46 -14.57 -5.08
C VAL A 470 -4.59 -15.61 -5.00
N ILE A 471 -4.23 -16.84 -4.63
CA ILE A 471 -5.15 -17.95 -4.42
C ILE A 471 -5.20 -18.27 -2.93
N SER A 472 -6.27 -17.89 -2.25
CA SER A 472 -6.50 -18.30 -0.85
C SER A 472 -6.77 -19.79 -0.76
N MET A 473 -6.48 -20.38 0.39
CA MET A 473 -6.68 -21.80 0.68
C MET A 473 -6.05 -22.70 -0.38
N ALA A 474 -4.89 -22.30 -0.91
CA ALA A 474 -4.16 -23.09 -1.89
C ALA A 474 -3.53 -24.31 -1.21
N GLY A 475 -3.76 -25.50 -1.76
CA GLY A 475 -3.28 -26.76 -1.20
C GLY A 475 -2.57 -27.67 -2.20
N ALA A 476 -2.70 -27.40 -3.50
CA ALA A 476 -2.20 -28.25 -4.56
C ALA A 476 -1.59 -27.47 -5.74
N ALA A 477 -0.78 -28.15 -6.55
CA ALA A 477 -0.21 -27.56 -7.76
C ALA A 477 -1.30 -27.25 -8.82
N SER A 478 -2.37 -28.05 -8.84
CA SER A 478 -3.51 -27.82 -9.73
C SER A 478 -4.25 -26.52 -9.45
N ASP A 479 -4.22 -25.99 -8.22
CA ASP A 479 -4.87 -24.71 -7.89
C ASP A 479 -4.26 -23.55 -8.70
N VAL A 480 -2.93 -23.49 -8.76
CA VAL A 480 -2.18 -22.50 -9.55
C VAL A 480 -2.45 -22.65 -11.04
N LEU A 481 -2.42 -23.89 -11.56
CA LEU A 481 -2.62 -24.14 -12.97
C LEU A 481 -4.07 -23.92 -13.42
N ALA A 482 -5.05 -24.15 -12.54
CA ALA A 482 -6.47 -23.86 -12.81
C ALA A 482 -6.68 -22.37 -13.08
N VAL A 483 -6.10 -21.50 -12.25
CA VAL A 483 -6.15 -20.04 -12.48
C VAL A 483 -5.43 -19.65 -13.77
N GLN A 484 -4.24 -20.21 -14.04
CA GLN A 484 -3.55 -19.95 -15.33
C GLN A 484 -4.43 -20.31 -16.53
N LEU A 485 -5.18 -21.42 -16.45
CA LEU A 485 -6.07 -21.84 -17.53
C LEU A 485 -7.28 -20.89 -17.65
N LEU A 486 -7.90 -20.49 -16.54
CA LEU A 486 -9.02 -19.54 -16.54
C LEU A 486 -8.61 -18.17 -17.09
N LEU A 487 -7.42 -17.68 -16.74
CA LEU A 487 -6.87 -16.43 -17.28
C LEU A 487 -6.59 -16.53 -18.78
N LYS A 488 -6.00 -17.64 -19.23
CA LYS A 488 -5.79 -17.91 -20.66
C LYS A 488 -7.11 -17.93 -21.43
N GLU A 489 -8.12 -18.63 -20.93
CA GLU A 489 -9.45 -18.70 -21.56
C GLU A 489 -10.17 -17.34 -21.57
N ALA A 490 -9.85 -16.46 -20.62
CA ALA A 490 -10.31 -15.08 -20.62
C ALA A 490 -9.57 -14.16 -21.62
N GLY A 491 -8.56 -14.68 -22.32
CA GLY A 491 -7.80 -13.95 -23.35
C GLY A 491 -6.51 -13.30 -22.84
N LEU A 492 -6.01 -13.68 -21.65
CA LEU A 492 -4.73 -13.19 -21.17
C LEU A 492 -3.58 -13.85 -21.95
N GLU A 493 -2.90 -13.07 -22.80
CA GLU A 493 -1.75 -13.54 -23.58
C GLU A 493 -0.39 -13.29 -22.91
N ARG A 494 -0.36 -12.34 -21.96
CA ARG A 494 0.85 -11.96 -21.23
C ARG A 494 1.00 -12.76 -19.94
N PRO A 495 2.22 -12.86 -19.39
CA PRO A 495 2.43 -13.47 -18.08
C PRO A 495 1.70 -12.72 -16.97
N MET A 496 1.16 -13.46 -16.01
CA MET A 496 0.61 -12.96 -14.75
C MET A 496 1.13 -13.83 -13.62
N ARG A 497 1.58 -13.22 -12.53
CA ARG A 497 2.00 -13.97 -11.34
C ARG A 497 0.76 -14.54 -10.67
N VAL A 498 0.72 -15.87 -10.54
CA VAL A 498 -0.34 -16.59 -9.83
C VAL A 498 0.30 -17.15 -8.57
N VAL A 499 -0.20 -16.70 -7.42
CA VAL A 499 0.47 -16.79 -6.13
C VAL A 499 -0.35 -17.66 -5.19
N PRO A 500 0.10 -18.88 -4.84
CA PRO A 500 -0.57 -19.65 -3.81
C PRO A 500 -0.35 -18.99 -2.44
N LEU A 501 -1.44 -18.82 -1.69
CA LEU A 501 -1.42 -18.44 -0.28
C LEU A 501 -1.56 -19.69 0.58
N PHE A 502 -0.51 -20.02 1.33
CA PHE A 502 -0.52 -21.11 2.30
C PHE A 502 -0.85 -20.54 3.68
N GLU A 503 -2.03 -20.89 4.20
CA GLU A 503 -2.60 -20.23 5.38
C GLU A 503 -3.03 -21.17 6.51
N THR A 504 -3.10 -22.50 6.30
CA THR A 504 -3.26 -23.47 7.40
C THR A 504 -1.93 -24.16 7.75
N LEU A 505 -1.86 -24.84 8.89
CA LEU A 505 -0.66 -25.60 9.27
C LEU A 505 -0.35 -26.72 8.25
N ALA A 506 -1.38 -27.41 7.77
CA ALA A 506 -1.22 -28.46 6.77
C ALA A 506 -0.71 -27.90 5.44
N ASP A 507 -1.21 -26.73 5.03
CA ASP A 507 -0.80 -26.06 3.80
C ASP A 507 0.66 -25.58 3.89
N LEU A 508 1.08 -25.03 5.04
CA LEU A 508 2.46 -24.62 5.28
C LEU A 508 3.43 -25.81 5.22
N ASP A 509 3.07 -26.94 5.82
CA ASP A 509 3.87 -28.16 5.75
C ASP A 509 3.92 -28.72 4.31
N ASN A 510 2.88 -28.48 3.50
CA ASN A 510 2.80 -28.92 2.11
C ASN A 510 3.29 -27.88 1.08
N ALA A 511 3.64 -26.67 1.49
CA ALA A 511 4.04 -25.58 0.61
C ALA A 511 5.25 -25.94 -0.28
N GLY A 512 6.29 -26.51 0.33
CA GLY A 512 7.48 -26.98 -0.39
C GLY A 512 7.15 -28.01 -1.47
N PRO A 513 6.54 -29.16 -1.12
CA PRO A 513 6.11 -30.17 -2.09
C PRO A 513 5.26 -29.63 -3.24
N VAL A 514 4.32 -28.71 -2.98
CA VAL A 514 3.47 -28.08 -4.01
C VAL A 514 4.30 -27.26 -4.99
N ILE A 515 5.18 -26.39 -4.48
CA ILE A 515 6.03 -25.54 -5.34
C ILE A 515 7.06 -26.37 -6.11
N GLU A 516 7.66 -27.38 -5.48
CA GLU A 516 8.57 -28.30 -6.17
C GLU A 516 7.83 -29.02 -7.31
N ARG A 517 6.63 -29.54 -7.07
CA ARG A 517 5.81 -30.20 -8.09
C ARG A 517 5.54 -29.26 -9.26
N LEU A 518 5.19 -27.99 -9.00
CA LEU A 518 5.00 -26.97 -10.05
C LEU A 518 6.28 -26.72 -10.86
N LEU A 519 7.41 -26.48 -10.19
CA LEU A 519 8.68 -26.16 -10.84
C LEU A 519 9.22 -27.33 -11.69
N LEU A 520 8.92 -28.57 -11.30
CA LEU A 520 9.27 -29.77 -12.07
C LEU A 520 8.39 -29.98 -13.31
N LEU A 521 7.27 -29.27 -13.47
CA LEU A 521 6.44 -29.35 -14.68
C LEU A 521 7.05 -28.49 -15.79
N PRO A 522 7.51 -29.08 -16.92
CA PRO A 522 8.23 -28.32 -17.95
C PRO A 522 7.42 -27.16 -18.54
N GLY A 523 6.11 -27.35 -18.72
CA GLY A 523 5.25 -26.29 -19.22
C GLY A 523 5.01 -25.15 -18.23
N TYR A 524 4.97 -25.43 -16.92
CA TYR A 524 4.91 -24.37 -15.92
C TYR A 524 6.23 -23.59 -15.90
N ARG A 525 7.36 -24.29 -15.84
CA ARG A 525 8.70 -23.67 -15.86
C ARG A 525 8.92 -22.78 -17.08
N ALA A 526 8.44 -23.20 -18.25
CA ALA A 526 8.53 -22.41 -19.48
C ALA A 526 7.65 -21.15 -19.50
N ARG A 527 6.57 -21.13 -18.72
CA ARG A 527 5.65 -19.98 -18.56
C ARG A 527 5.95 -19.13 -17.33
N LEU A 528 6.85 -19.56 -16.45
CA LEU A 528 7.25 -18.78 -15.28
C LEU A 528 8.14 -17.62 -15.74
N HIS A 529 7.61 -16.40 -15.64
CA HIS A 529 8.33 -15.18 -15.97
C HIS A 529 8.63 -14.38 -14.70
N GLY A 530 9.91 -14.21 -14.39
CA GLY A 530 10.35 -13.60 -13.13
C GLY A 530 10.41 -14.60 -11.98
N PRO A 531 10.38 -14.12 -10.72
CA PRO A 531 10.46 -14.99 -9.56
C PRO A 531 9.20 -15.85 -9.39
N GLN A 532 9.37 -17.00 -8.74
CA GLN A 532 8.24 -17.71 -8.13
C GLN A 532 7.81 -16.91 -6.90
N GLU A 533 6.57 -16.44 -6.91
CA GLU A 533 6.00 -15.73 -5.77
C GLU A 533 5.12 -16.68 -4.95
N VAL A 534 5.25 -16.64 -3.63
CA VAL A 534 4.48 -17.44 -2.67
C VAL A 534 4.02 -16.55 -1.54
N MET A 535 2.74 -16.63 -1.19
CA MET A 535 2.20 -15.87 -0.06
C MET A 535 2.12 -16.75 1.20
N ILE A 536 2.53 -16.18 2.34
CA ILE A 536 2.49 -16.85 3.65
C ILE A 536 1.47 -16.14 4.56
N GLY A 537 0.46 -16.89 5.00
CA GLY A 537 -0.57 -16.40 5.91
C GLY A 537 -0.12 -16.42 7.36
N TYR A 538 -0.10 -15.27 8.04
CA TYR A 538 0.32 -15.22 9.45
C TYR A 538 -0.84 -15.39 10.41
N SER A 539 -1.84 -14.51 10.29
CA SER A 539 -3.00 -14.50 11.18
C SER A 539 -3.80 -15.79 11.09
N ASP A 540 -4.01 -16.31 9.88
CA ASP A 540 -4.88 -17.45 9.65
C ASP A 540 -4.24 -18.76 10.13
N SER A 541 -2.92 -18.94 9.94
CA SER A 541 -2.21 -20.10 10.49
C SER A 541 -2.18 -20.07 12.02
N ALA A 542 -2.09 -18.87 12.62
CA ALA A 542 -2.18 -18.72 14.07
C ALA A 542 -3.58 -19.02 14.62
N LYS A 543 -4.65 -18.72 13.87
CA LYS A 543 -6.03 -19.13 14.24
C LYS A 543 -6.23 -20.63 14.14
N ASP A 544 -5.59 -21.28 13.16
CA ASP A 544 -5.68 -22.73 12.93
C ASP A 544 -4.94 -23.55 14.01
N ALA A 545 -3.66 -23.25 14.23
CA ALA A 545 -2.78 -24.09 15.06
C ALA A 545 -2.20 -23.41 16.32
N GLY A 546 -2.54 -22.14 16.55
CA GLY A 546 -1.94 -21.32 17.61
C GLY A 546 -0.59 -20.70 17.21
N THR A 547 -0.25 -19.57 17.82
CA THR A 547 0.86 -18.70 17.40
C THR A 547 2.22 -19.39 17.33
N THR A 548 2.56 -20.22 18.33
CA THR A 548 3.90 -20.87 18.38
C THR A 548 4.06 -21.91 17.28
N ALA A 549 3.04 -22.75 17.05
CA ALA A 549 3.09 -23.78 16.02
C ALA A 549 3.11 -23.15 14.62
N ALA A 550 2.26 -22.14 14.39
CA ALA A 550 2.22 -21.38 13.15
C ALA A 550 3.56 -20.71 12.83
N ALA A 551 4.17 -20.01 13.80
CA ALA A 551 5.46 -19.34 13.60
C ALA A 551 6.58 -20.33 13.24
N TRP A 552 6.62 -21.50 13.88
CA TRP A 552 7.59 -22.54 13.55
C TRP A 552 7.33 -23.17 12.17
N ALA A 553 6.06 -23.42 11.83
CA ALA A 553 5.69 -23.94 10.52
C ALA A 553 6.05 -22.97 9.39
N GLN A 554 5.79 -21.67 9.57
CA GLN A 554 6.17 -20.61 8.64
C GLN A 554 7.69 -20.58 8.41
N TYR A 555 8.48 -20.62 9.48
CA TYR A 555 9.94 -20.66 9.38
C TYR A 555 10.42 -21.86 8.55
N ARG A 556 9.93 -23.07 8.86
CA ARG A 556 10.28 -24.29 8.10
C ARG A 556 9.84 -24.21 6.64
N ALA A 557 8.64 -23.70 6.39
CA ALA A 557 8.11 -23.56 5.03
C ALA A 557 8.99 -22.61 4.20
N GLN A 558 9.36 -21.45 4.75
CA GLN A 558 10.21 -20.47 4.08
C GLN A 558 11.61 -21.03 3.79
N GLU A 559 12.25 -21.70 4.76
CA GLU A 559 13.56 -22.34 4.55
C GLU A 559 13.49 -23.41 3.44
N ASN A 560 12.43 -24.23 3.44
CA ASN A 560 12.23 -25.25 2.42
C ASN A 560 12.01 -24.64 1.04
N LEU A 561 11.14 -23.63 0.93
CA LEU A 561 10.88 -22.91 -0.33
C LEU A 561 12.14 -22.28 -0.91
N VAL A 562 12.98 -21.66 -0.05
CA VAL A 562 14.28 -21.08 -0.46
C VAL A 562 15.19 -22.16 -1.03
N ASN A 563 15.29 -23.32 -0.37
CA ASN A 563 16.15 -24.41 -0.84
C ASN A 563 15.65 -24.98 -2.17
N ILE A 564 14.36 -25.26 -2.30
CA ILE A 564 13.74 -25.77 -3.54
C ILE A 564 13.97 -24.78 -4.70
N CYS A 565 13.69 -23.49 -4.50
CA CYS A 565 13.87 -22.49 -5.55
C CYS A 565 15.34 -22.34 -5.95
N ARG A 566 16.27 -22.40 -4.98
CA ARG A 566 17.72 -22.40 -5.23
C ARG A 566 18.15 -23.61 -6.06
N GLU A 567 17.69 -24.81 -5.72
CA GLU A 567 17.98 -26.05 -6.46
C GLU A 567 17.42 -26.03 -7.89
N GLN A 568 16.27 -25.40 -8.09
CA GLN A 568 15.63 -25.26 -9.40
C GLN A 568 16.12 -24.02 -10.18
N HIS A 569 17.05 -23.24 -9.63
CA HIS A 569 17.55 -21.97 -10.19
C HIS A 569 16.41 -20.99 -10.53
N VAL A 570 15.52 -20.77 -9.56
CA VAL A 570 14.39 -19.85 -9.62
C VAL A 570 14.57 -18.82 -8.50
N ASP A 571 14.35 -17.55 -8.80
CA ASP A 571 14.28 -16.53 -7.74
C ASP A 571 12.97 -16.70 -6.96
N LEU A 572 13.03 -16.65 -5.64
CA LEU A 572 11.84 -16.70 -4.77
C LEU A 572 11.48 -15.28 -4.32
N LEU A 573 10.19 -14.95 -4.43
CA LEU A 573 9.59 -13.76 -3.83
C LEU A 573 8.61 -14.22 -2.74
N LEU A 574 8.89 -13.87 -1.49
CA LEU A 574 7.97 -14.13 -0.38
C LEU A 574 7.03 -12.93 -0.20
N PHE A 575 5.73 -13.21 -0.28
CA PHE A 575 4.67 -12.27 0.03
C PHE A 575 4.16 -12.53 1.44
N HIS A 576 4.48 -11.64 2.38
CA HIS A 576 4.09 -11.73 3.77
C HIS A 576 2.69 -11.14 4.00
N GLY A 577 1.74 -12.01 4.39
CA GLY A 577 0.39 -11.59 4.72
C GLY A 577 0.25 -10.87 6.07
N ARG A 578 -0.94 -10.32 6.33
CA ARG A 578 -1.26 -9.62 7.58
C ARG A 578 -1.05 -10.43 8.86
N GLY A 579 -0.62 -9.72 9.91
CA GLY A 579 -0.55 -10.20 11.31
C GLY A 579 0.77 -10.84 11.72
N GLY A 580 1.72 -10.97 10.79
CA GLY A 580 3.11 -11.30 11.12
C GLY A 580 3.80 -10.17 11.87
N THR A 581 4.92 -10.48 12.51
CA THR A 581 5.81 -9.45 13.10
C THR A 581 6.33 -8.45 12.06
N VAL A 582 6.41 -8.84 10.79
CA VAL A 582 6.75 -7.98 9.64
C VAL A 582 5.72 -6.86 9.44
N GLY A 583 4.43 -7.16 9.62
CA GLY A 583 3.33 -6.21 9.41
C GLY A 583 3.11 -5.20 10.54
N ARG A 584 3.96 -5.20 11.59
CA ARG A 584 3.79 -4.32 12.77
C ARG A 584 4.38 -2.92 12.60
N GLY A 585 5.20 -2.69 11.57
CA GLY A 585 5.89 -1.42 11.34
C GLY A 585 6.93 -1.07 12.43
N GLY A 586 7.78 -0.07 12.15
CA GLY A 586 8.77 0.45 13.09
C GLY A 586 9.98 -0.47 13.37
N GLY A 587 10.74 -0.13 14.41
CA GLY A 587 12.01 -0.79 14.78
C GLY A 587 12.01 -2.33 14.88
N PRO A 588 10.96 -3.00 15.40
CA PRO A 588 10.92 -4.46 15.48
C PRO A 588 10.93 -5.20 14.13
N VAL A 589 10.56 -4.53 13.03
CA VAL A 589 10.57 -5.13 11.68
C VAL A 589 11.99 -5.29 11.15
N HIS A 590 12.88 -4.33 11.43
CA HIS A 590 14.28 -4.34 11.00
C HIS A 590 15.01 -5.60 11.50
N ASP A 591 14.90 -5.90 12.80
CA ASP A 591 15.60 -7.04 13.41
C ASP A 591 15.07 -8.40 12.94
N LEU A 592 13.82 -8.44 12.44
CA LEU A 592 13.20 -9.64 11.93
C LEU A 592 13.64 -9.93 10.48
N LEU A 593 13.63 -8.90 9.62
CA LEU A 593 14.09 -9.03 8.23
C LEU A 593 15.56 -9.47 8.17
N LEU A 594 16.40 -9.04 9.11
CA LEU A 594 17.79 -9.49 9.21
C LEU A 594 17.96 -11.00 9.48
N ARG A 595 16.93 -11.68 9.99
CA ARG A 595 16.97 -13.12 10.29
C ARG A 595 16.40 -13.97 9.17
N ASP A 596 15.88 -13.32 8.14
CA ASP A 596 15.12 -13.94 7.07
C ASP A 596 15.97 -13.96 5.78
N GLY A 597 15.96 -15.08 5.05
CA GLY A 597 17.03 -15.44 4.10
C GLY A 597 16.79 -15.01 2.63
N CYS A 598 15.75 -14.24 2.35
CA CYS A 598 15.30 -13.92 0.99
C CYS A 598 15.87 -12.61 0.42
N GLN A 599 15.96 -12.54 -0.91
CA GLN A 599 16.48 -11.38 -1.64
C GLN A 599 15.40 -10.37 -2.06
N HIS A 600 14.14 -10.80 -2.17
CA HIS A 600 13.01 -9.96 -2.58
C HIS A 600 11.81 -10.16 -1.65
N TRP A 601 11.06 -9.07 -1.40
CA TRP A 601 10.01 -9.04 -0.38
C TRP A 601 8.78 -8.27 -0.86
N SER A 602 7.60 -8.85 -0.64
CA SER A 602 6.32 -8.16 -0.69
C SER A 602 5.65 -8.28 0.67
N VAL A 603 5.07 -7.19 1.19
CA VAL A 603 4.49 -7.17 2.55
C VAL A 603 3.14 -6.49 2.52
N ASP A 604 2.13 -7.14 3.10
CA ASP A 604 0.85 -6.50 3.43
C ASP A 604 1.06 -5.40 4.46
N VAL A 605 0.74 -4.17 4.05
CA VAL A 605 0.73 -3.01 4.92
C VAL A 605 -0.71 -2.52 5.01
N LEU A 606 -1.22 -2.36 6.22
CA LEU A 606 -2.45 -1.60 6.42
C LEU A 606 -2.22 -0.23 5.78
N ALA A 607 -3.07 0.19 4.84
CA ALA A 607 -2.95 1.55 4.35
C ALA A 607 -2.94 2.46 5.59
N PRO A 608 -1.88 3.28 5.76
CA PRO A 608 -1.76 4.04 6.98
C PRO A 608 -3.01 4.89 7.11
N ASP A 609 -3.64 4.84 8.30
CA ASP A 609 -4.50 5.94 8.68
C ASP A 609 -3.64 7.19 8.51
N HIS A 610 -4.19 8.26 7.94
CA HIS A 610 -3.52 9.56 7.78
C HIS A 610 -2.83 10.09 9.07
N GLN A 611 -3.07 9.43 10.19
CA GLN A 611 -2.34 9.52 11.43
C GLN A 611 -0.89 8.97 11.38
N ALA A 612 -0.41 8.34 10.30
CA ALA A 612 0.95 7.79 10.18
C ALA A 612 1.89 8.58 9.27
#